data_AF-A0A1F6XKY4-F1
#
_entry.id   AF-A0A1F6XKY4-F1
#
_cell.length_a   1.000
_cell.length_b   1.000
_cell.length_c   1.000
_cell.angle_alpha   90.00
_cell.angle_beta   90.00
_cell.angle_gamma   90.00
#
_symmetry.space_group_name_H-M   'P 1'
#
loop_
_entity.id
_entity.type
_entity.pdbx_description
1 polymer ?
#
loop_
_entity_poly.entity_id
_entity_poly.type
_entity_poly.pdbx_seq_one_letter_code
_entity_poly.pdbx_strand_id
1 'polypeptide(L)'
;MNKNTYIALLIVVVLGIAFWAYNSSVKKEIPPSLGATVSIKSITDATSPASAVLAGAKNIEWQTANYPASTGVNINLIRKISDSPVKFNFVRALAVDTANDGRESWIPQTGENSDDLYVEVTCSTTYQFQAECSISSAPIKVK
;
A
#
# COMPACT_ATOMS: atom_id res chain seq x y z
N MET A 1 -36.01 26.37 23.23
CA MET A 1 -35.15 25.23 23.59
C MET A 1 -34.50 25.55 24.93
N ASN A 2 -34.62 24.69 25.95
CA ASN A 2 -34.08 25.01 27.28
C ASN A 2 -32.57 24.70 27.34
N LYS A 3 -31.84 25.38 28.24
CA LYS A 3 -30.38 25.26 28.39
C LYS A 3 -29.93 23.80 28.59
N ASN A 4 -30.76 22.99 29.27
CA ASN A 4 -30.47 21.59 29.56
C ASN A 4 -30.61 20.70 28.31
N THR A 5 -31.55 21.01 27.41
CA THR A 5 -31.69 20.32 26.12
C THR A 5 -30.48 20.58 25.21
N TYR A 6 -29.93 21.80 25.21
CA TYR A 6 -28.74 22.12 24.42
C TYR A 6 -27.49 21.38 24.93
N ILE A 7 -27.31 21.33 26.25
CA ILE A 7 -26.19 20.60 26.87
C ILE A 7 -26.29 19.09 26.57
N ALA A 8 -27.49 18.51 26.67
CA ALA A 8 -27.70 17.09 26.37
C ALA A 8 -27.37 16.75 24.91
N LEU A 9 -27.80 17.59 23.96
CA LEU A 9 -27.49 17.40 22.53
C LEU A 9 -25.99 17.48 22.24
N LEU A 10 -25.28 18.43 22.86
CA LEU A 10 -23.83 18.58 22.71
C LEU A 10 -23.08 17.33 23.19
N ILE A 11 -23.49 16.76 24.32
CA ILE A 11 -22.87 15.53 24.86
C ILE A 11 -23.08 14.35 23.90
N VAL A 12 -24.28 14.18 23.35
CA VAL A 12 -24.57 13.09 22.39
C VAL A 12 -23.73 13.23 21.12
N VAL A 13 -23.58 14.45 20.60
CA VAL A 13 -22.75 14.71 19.40
C VAL A 13 -21.29 14.41 19.69
N VAL A 14 -20.75 14.86 20.83
CA VAL A 14 -19.35 14.62 21.19
C VAL A 14 -19.07 13.12 21.40
N LEU A 15 -19.97 12.40 22.08
CA LEU A 15 -19.86 10.95 22.27
C LEU A 15 -19.98 10.19 20.94
N GLY A 16 -20.86 10.63 20.04
CA GLY A 16 -21.01 10.05 18.70
C GLY A 16 -19.75 10.21 17.86
N ILE A 17 -19.13 11.39 17.87
CA ILE A 17 -17.85 11.64 17.16
C ILE A 17 -16.72 10.82 17.77
N ALA A 18 -16.62 10.75 19.10
CA ALA A 18 -15.61 9.96 19.78
C ALA A 18 -15.75 8.45 19.49
N PHE A 19 -16.97 7.94 19.50
CA PHE A 19 -17.26 6.54 19.17
C PHE A 19 -16.94 6.20 17.70
N TRP A 20 -17.26 7.11 16.77
CA TRP A 20 -16.92 6.95 15.35
C TRP A 20 -15.40 6.94 15.14
N ALA A 21 -14.67 7.88 15.73
CA ALA A 21 -13.20 7.93 15.65
C ALA A 21 -12.53 6.70 16.26
N TYR A 22 -13.07 6.17 17.36
CA TYR A 22 -12.58 4.95 17.99
C TYR A 22 -12.76 3.72 17.07
N ASN A 23 -13.97 3.53 16.51
CA ASN A 23 -14.24 2.39 15.63
C ASN A 23 -13.52 2.43 14.29
N SER A 24 -13.23 3.62 13.74
CA SER A 24 -12.45 3.74 12.50
C SER A 24 -11.00 3.25 12.64
N SER A 25 -10.50 3.07 13.86
CA SER A 25 -9.09 2.75 14.13
C SER A 25 -8.82 1.25 14.33
N VAL A 26 -9.84 0.40 14.30
CA VAL A 26 -9.66 -1.05 14.55
C VAL A 26 -9.09 -1.73 13.30
N LYS A 27 -7.79 -2.01 13.32
CA LYS A 27 -7.12 -2.83 12.29
C LYS A 27 -7.57 -4.29 12.40
N LYS A 28 -7.63 -5.00 11.27
CA LYS A 28 -7.90 -6.44 11.27
C LYS A 28 -6.67 -7.20 11.76
N GLU A 29 -6.83 -7.98 12.82
CA GLU A 29 -5.78 -8.85 13.37
C GLU A 29 -5.60 -10.11 12.52
N ILE A 30 -4.34 -10.51 12.33
CA ILE A 30 -3.97 -11.74 11.64
C ILE A 30 -3.44 -12.75 12.68
N PRO A 31 -4.01 -13.98 12.74
CA PRO A 31 -3.59 -14.98 13.71
C PRO A 31 -2.11 -15.37 13.56
N PRO A 32 -1.47 -15.86 14.63
CA PRO A 32 -0.03 -16.00 14.69
C PRO A 32 0.44 -17.17 13.82
N SER A 33 1.23 -16.88 12.78
CA SER A 33 1.97 -17.89 12.02
C SER A 33 3.24 -17.28 11.41
N LEU A 34 4.31 -17.13 12.20
CA LEU A 34 5.62 -16.59 11.75
C LEU A 34 5.56 -15.14 11.21
N GLY A 35 6.70 -14.45 11.17
CA GLY A 35 6.77 -13.09 10.61
C GLY A 35 6.40 -13.10 9.13
N ALA A 36 5.47 -12.22 8.74
CA ALA A 36 5.02 -12.11 7.36
C ALA A 36 6.06 -11.34 6.54
N THR A 37 6.28 -11.75 5.29
CA THR A 37 7.15 -11.02 4.38
C THR A 37 6.49 -10.74 3.04
N VAL A 38 6.90 -9.63 2.45
CA VAL A 38 6.57 -9.28 1.07
C VAL A 38 7.85 -8.96 0.30
N SER A 39 7.90 -9.38 -0.96
CA SER A 39 9.05 -9.14 -1.85
C SER A 39 8.58 -8.85 -3.25
N ILE A 40 9.04 -7.73 -3.80
CA ILE A 40 8.90 -7.47 -5.23
C ILE A 40 9.80 -8.44 -6.00
N LYS A 41 9.28 -8.99 -7.10
CA LYS A 41 9.97 -9.95 -7.96
C LYS A 41 10.48 -9.30 -9.23
N SER A 42 9.59 -8.62 -9.94
CA SER A 42 9.88 -8.12 -11.29
C SER A 42 9.00 -6.93 -11.63
N ILE A 43 9.50 -6.13 -12.58
CA ILE A 43 8.73 -5.15 -13.32
C ILE A 43 8.98 -5.45 -14.79
N THR A 44 7.92 -5.68 -15.55
CA THR A 44 8.01 -5.98 -16.98
C THR A 44 7.09 -5.08 -17.78
N ASP A 45 7.45 -4.75 -19.01
CA ASP A 45 6.52 -4.03 -19.89
C ASP A 45 5.34 -4.95 -20.25
N ALA A 46 4.12 -4.43 -20.15
CA ALA A 46 2.93 -5.17 -20.51
C ALA A 46 2.85 -5.27 -22.03
N THR A 47 3.10 -6.47 -22.56
CA THR A 47 2.96 -6.76 -23.98
C THR A 47 1.51 -7.12 -24.27
N SER A 48 0.68 -6.13 -24.62
CA SER A 48 -0.66 -6.38 -25.17
C SER A 48 -0.72 -5.94 -26.64
N PRO A 49 -0.83 -6.88 -27.60
CA PRO A 49 -0.97 -6.54 -29.02
C PRO A 49 -2.35 -5.97 -29.38
N ALA A 50 -3.29 -5.87 -28.44
CA ALA A 50 -4.71 -5.65 -28.73
C ALA A 50 -5.29 -4.30 -28.27
N SER A 51 -4.54 -3.44 -27.56
CA SER A 51 -5.10 -2.17 -27.08
C SER A 51 -4.07 -1.06 -26.93
N ALA A 52 -4.26 0.02 -27.69
CA ALA A 52 -3.50 1.27 -27.54
C ALA A 52 -3.62 1.87 -26.12
N VAL A 53 -4.65 1.50 -25.36
CA VAL A 53 -4.87 1.92 -23.96
C VAL A 53 -3.82 1.34 -23.01
N LEU A 54 -3.17 0.23 -23.37
CA LEU A 54 -2.12 -0.40 -22.57
C LEU A 54 -0.71 -0.04 -23.06
N ALA A 55 -0.59 0.88 -24.03
CA ALA A 55 0.70 1.32 -24.52
C ALA A 55 1.52 1.92 -23.38
N GLY A 56 2.64 1.28 -23.05
CA GLY A 56 3.53 1.71 -21.96
C GLY A 56 3.10 1.26 -20.55
N ALA A 57 2.07 0.41 -20.43
CA ALA A 57 1.76 -0.23 -19.15
C ALA A 57 2.90 -1.16 -18.70
N LYS A 58 3.04 -1.33 -17.39
CA LYS A 58 4.01 -2.23 -16.77
C LYS A 58 3.29 -3.18 -15.81
N ASN A 59 3.73 -4.43 -15.80
CA ASN A 59 3.33 -5.44 -14.83
C ASN A 59 4.31 -5.44 -13.68
N ILE A 60 3.80 -5.42 -12.46
CA ILE A 60 4.55 -5.55 -11.21
C ILE A 60 4.21 -6.92 -10.65
N GLU A 61 5.21 -7.73 -10.35
CA GLU A 61 5.03 -9.04 -9.71
C GLU A 61 5.66 -9.05 -8.33
N TRP A 62 5.05 -9.76 -7.39
CA TRP A 62 5.58 -9.95 -6.06
C TRP A 62 5.33 -11.36 -5.55
N GLN A 63 5.88 -11.65 -4.38
CA GLN A 63 5.54 -12.81 -3.59
C GLN A 63 5.45 -12.45 -2.13
N THR A 64 4.73 -13.28 -1.39
CA THR A 64 4.61 -13.16 0.05
C THR A 64 4.89 -14.50 0.72
N ALA A 65 5.44 -14.47 1.93
CA ALA A 65 5.55 -15.64 2.79
C ALA A 65 4.85 -15.38 4.12
N ASN A 66 4.12 -16.38 4.64
CA ASN A 66 3.36 -16.26 5.89
C ASN A 66 2.38 -15.06 5.91
N TYR A 67 1.90 -14.64 4.73
CA TYR A 67 1.03 -13.49 4.53
C TYR A 67 -0.36 -14.02 4.13
N PRO A 68 -1.43 -13.70 4.86
CA PRO A 68 -2.75 -14.25 4.55
C PRO A 68 -3.24 -13.85 3.16
N ALA A 69 -3.87 -14.77 2.44
CA ALA A 69 -4.41 -14.52 1.11
C ALA A 69 -5.52 -13.44 1.10
N SER A 70 -6.21 -13.23 2.22
CA SER A 70 -7.26 -12.22 2.37
C SER A 70 -6.75 -10.81 2.70
N THR A 71 -5.42 -10.65 2.85
CA THR A 71 -4.82 -9.37 3.21
C THR A 71 -4.22 -8.73 1.98
N GLY A 72 -4.46 -7.44 1.79
CA GLY A 72 -3.92 -6.70 0.66
C GLY A 72 -2.46 -6.29 0.86
N VAL A 73 -1.81 -5.81 -0.20
CA VAL A 73 -0.46 -5.23 -0.20
C VAL A 73 -0.49 -3.79 -0.68
N ASN A 74 0.54 -3.02 -0.35
CA ASN A 74 0.73 -1.67 -0.87
C ASN A 74 1.84 -1.67 -1.91
N ILE A 75 1.63 -0.98 -3.03
CA ILE A 75 2.62 -0.85 -4.09
C ILE A 75 2.94 0.63 -4.23
N ASN A 76 4.20 1.00 -4.01
CA ASN A 76 4.63 2.39 -3.99
C ASN A 76 5.65 2.68 -5.09
N LEU A 77 5.54 3.86 -5.68
CA LEU A 77 6.58 4.45 -6.48
C LEU A 77 7.44 5.35 -5.59
N ILE A 78 8.75 5.12 -5.66
CA ILE A 78 9.74 5.85 -4.88
C ILE A 78 10.85 6.36 -5.80
N ARG A 79 11.47 7.48 -5.43
CA ARG A 79 12.59 8.09 -6.16
C ARG A 79 13.86 7.98 -5.33
N LYS A 80 14.93 7.46 -5.92
CA LYS A 80 16.25 7.44 -5.29
C LYS A 80 16.84 8.85 -5.26
N ILE A 81 17.28 9.30 -4.09
CA ILE A 81 17.82 10.66 -3.89
C ILE A 81 19.29 10.67 -3.42
N SER A 82 19.83 9.50 -3.05
CA SER A 82 21.22 9.35 -2.61
C SER A 82 21.66 7.90 -2.79
N ASP A 83 22.93 7.71 -3.15
CA ASP A 83 23.59 6.40 -3.23
C ASP A 83 24.35 6.04 -1.95
N SER A 84 24.76 7.03 -1.14
CA SER A 84 25.58 6.80 0.06
C SER A 84 25.27 7.81 1.19
N PRO A 85 24.47 7.43 2.21
CA PRO A 85 23.71 6.18 2.27
C PRO A 85 22.61 6.15 1.19
N VAL A 86 22.18 4.96 0.81
CA VAL A 86 21.05 4.82 -0.11
C VAL A 86 19.80 5.42 0.54
N LYS A 87 19.16 6.38 -0.15
CA LYS A 87 17.91 7.00 0.32
C LYS A 87 16.90 7.09 -0.80
N PHE A 88 15.63 6.94 -0.42
CA PHE A 88 14.49 7.07 -1.31
C PHE A 88 13.47 8.06 -0.74
N ASN A 89 12.80 8.79 -1.62
CA ASN A 89 11.63 9.59 -1.30
C ASN A 89 10.39 8.92 -1.88
N PHE A 90 9.31 8.91 -1.10
CA PHE A 90 8.00 8.51 -1.60
C PHE A 90 7.52 9.47 -2.69
N VAL A 91 7.05 8.93 -3.81
CA VAL A 91 6.47 9.71 -4.91
C VAL A 91 4.95 9.62 -4.83
N ARG A 92 4.41 8.40 -4.91
CA ARG A 92 2.98 8.12 -4.74
C ARG A 92 2.71 6.63 -4.55
N ALA A 93 1.50 6.32 -4.10
CA ALA A 93 0.97 4.97 -4.15
C ALA A 93 0.54 4.63 -5.59
N LEU A 94 0.88 3.42 -6.03
CA LEU A 94 0.40 2.82 -7.27
C LEU A 94 -0.87 2.03 -7.02
N ALA A 95 -0.89 1.30 -5.91
CA ALA A 95 -2.05 0.61 -5.39
C ALA A 95 -1.98 0.61 -3.86
N VAL A 96 -3.13 0.84 -3.22
CA VAL A 96 -3.27 0.82 -1.76
C VAL A 96 -4.19 -0.34 -1.42
N ASP A 97 -3.72 -1.22 -0.53
CA ASP A 97 -4.46 -2.40 -0.08
C ASP A 97 -4.98 -3.28 -1.24
N THR A 98 -4.19 -3.40 -2.31
CA THR A 98 -4.56 -4.23 -3.48
C THR A 98 -4.50 -5.70 -3.11
N ALA A 99 -5.29 -6.53 -3.81
CA ALA A 99 -5.37 -7.95 -3.52
C ALA A 99 -3.99 -8.61 -3.56
N ASN A 100 -3.70 -9.51 -2.61
CA ASN A 100 -2.44 -10.27 -2.62
C ASN A 100 -2.51 -11.46 -3.59
N ASP A 101 -2.64 -11.18 -4.88
CA ASP A 101 -2.69 -12.17 -5.97
C ASP A 101 -1.35 -12.32 -6.72
N GLY A 102 -0.35 -11.53 -6.33
CA GLY A 102 1.01 -11.59 -6.85
C GLY A 102 1.27 -10.72 -8.08
N ARG A 103 0.28 -9.97 -8.56
CA ARG A 103 0.46 -9.12 -9.75
C ARG A 103 -0.40 -7.85 -9.78
N GLU A 104 0.15 -6.77 -10.32
CA GLU A 104 -0.58 -5.51 -10.53
C GLU A 104 -0.14 -4.89 -11.86
N SER A 105 -1.05 -4.23 -12.55
CA SER A 105 -0.75 -3.48 -13.77
C SER A 105 -0.87 -2.00 -13.50
N TRP A 106 0.13 -1.22 -13.92
CA TRP A 106 0.07 0.23 -13.82
C TRP A 106 0.54 0.88 -15.11
N ILE A 107 0.04 2.09 -15.37
CA ILE A 107 0.47 2.91 -16.49
C ILE A 107 1.29 4.06 -15.89
N PRO A 108 2.60 4.14 -16.16
CA PRO A 108 3.44 5.26 -15.74
C PRO A 108 2.91 6.59 -16.27
N GLN A 109 2.87 7.59 -15.42
CA GLN A 109 2.58 8.97 -15.80
C GLN A 109 3.78 9.63 -16.49
N THR A 110 3.58 10.81 -17.06
CA THR A 110 4.66 11.58 -17.69
C THR A 110 5.81 11.78 -16.70
N GLY A 111 7.02 11.35 -17.09
CA GLY A 111 8.22 11.42 -16.23
C GLY A 111 8.41 10.23 -15.28
N GLU A 112 7.47 9.26 -15.24
CA GLU A 112 7.59 8.08 -14.36
C GLU A 112 8.40 6.92 -14.94
N ASN A 113 8.98 7.11 -16.13
CA ASN A 113 9.92 6.17 -16.77
C ASN A 113 11.39 6.61 -16.60
N SER A 114 11.69 7.43 -15.60
CA SER A 114 13.04 7.93 -15.35
C SER A 114 13.92 6.93 -14.60
N ASP A 115 15.24 7.04 -14.81
CA ASP A 115 16.25 6.12 -14.28
C ASP A 115 16.49 6.26 -12.76
N ASP A 116 15.76 7.13 -12.07
CA ASP A 116 15.84 7.33 -10.63
C ASP A 116 14.58 6.84 -9.90
N LEU A 117 13.62 6.24 -10.62
CA LEU A 117 12.39 5.69 -10.07
C LEU A 117 12.47 4.18 -9.85
N TYR A 118 11.89 3.77 -8.74
CA TYR A 118 11.86 2.41 -8.25
C TYR A 118 10.46 2.09 -7.74
N VAL A 119 10.09 0.82 -7.79
CA VAL A 119 8.88 0.29 -7.17
C VAL A 119 9.26 -0.57 -5.98
N GLU A 120 8.53 -0.40 -4.90
CA GLU A 120 8.54 -1.29 -3.75
C GLU A 120 7.14 -1.86 -3.51
N VAL A 121 7.09 -3.08 -2.98
CA VAL A 121 5.86 -3.68 -2.47
C VAL A 121 6.02 -3.84 -0.97
N THR A 122 5.04 -3.34 -0.23
CA THR A 122 5.07 -3.24 1.23
C THR A 122 3.82 -3.84 1.85
N CYS A 123 3.88 -4.15 3.13
CA CYS A 123 2.74 -4.65 3.88
C CYS A 123 1.63 -3.59 3.92
N SER A 124 0.37 -4.02 3.79
CA SER A 124 -0.75 -3.09 3.91
C SER A 124 -0.86 -2.56 5.34
N THR A 125 -1.07 -1.24 5.47
CA THR A 125 -1.22 -0.56 6.76
C THR A 125 -2.61 -0.77 7.38
N THR A 126 -3.55 -1.33 6.61
CA THR A 126 -4.92 -1.71 7.02
C THR A 126 -4.93 -2.87 8.01
N TYR A 127 -3.92 -3.74 7.98
CA TYR A 127 -3.84 -4.93 8.83
C TYR A 127 -2.82 -4.76 9.95
N GLN A 128 -3.03 -5.52 11.02
CA GLN A 128 -2.07 -5.67 12.09
C GLN A 128 -1.59 -7.11 12.13
N PHE A 129 -0.29 -7.29 11.85
CA PHE A 129 0.38 -8.57 11.89
C PHE A 129 0.91 -8.81 13.30
N GLN A 130 0.46 -9.87 13.98
CA GLN A 130 0.91 -10.18 15.34
C GLN A 130 2.41 -10.50 15.42
N ALA A 131 2.99 -11.10 14.37
CA ALA A 131 4.41 -11.41 14.26
C ALA A 131 5.19 -10.38 13.40
N GLU A 132 4.65 -9.16 13.28
CA GLU A 132 5.12 -8.10 12.37
C GLU A 132 5.07 -8.50 10.89
N CYS A 133 5.28 -7.51 10.02
CA CYS A 133 5.43 -7.73 8.59
C CYS A 133 6.59 -6.92 8.07
N SER A 134 7.44 -7.55 7.27
CA SER A 134 8.69 -6.95 6.79
C SER A 134 8.83 -7.05 5.27
N ILE A 135 9.59 -6.11 4.71
CA ILE A 135 9.97 -6.10 3.30
C ILE A 135 11.27 -6.90 3.19
N SER A 136 11.29 -7.98 2.42
CA SER A 136 12.46 -8.87 2.31
C SER A 136 13.23 -8.73 0.99
N SER A 137 12.92 -7.73 0.18
CA SER A 137 13.64 -7.41 -1.07
C SER A 137 13.90 -5.91 -1.20
N ALA A 138 14.99 -5.55 -1.89
CA ALA A 138 15.21 -4.17 -2.29
C ALA A 138 14.17 -3.72 -3.34
N PRO A 139 13.87 -2.40 -3.43
CA PRO A 139 13.04 -1.85 -4.50
C PRO A 139 13.65 -2.13 -5.89
N ILE A 140 12.81 -2.36 -6.89
CA ILE A 140 13.24 -2.63 -8.27
C ILE A 140 13.10 -1.38 -9.12
N LYS A 141 14.09 -1.13 -9.96
CA LYS A 141 14.11 0.01 -10.88
C LYS A 141 13.02 -0.14 -11.94
N VAL A 142 12.35 0.96 -12.29
CA VAL A 142 11.24 0.95 -13.28
C VAL A 142 11.71 0.61 -14.71
N LYS A 143 12.98 0.85 -15.02
CA LYS A 143 13.60 0.73 -16.34
C LYS A 143 14.81 -0.18 -16.32
#